data_AF-A0A349N4K1-F1
#
_entry.id   AF-A0A349N4K1-F1
#
_cell.length_a   1.000
_cell.length_b   1.000
_cell.length_c   1.000
_cell.angle_alpha   90.00
_cell.angle_beta   90.00
_cell.angle_gamma   90.00
#
_symmetry.space_group_name_H-M   'P 1'
#
loop_
_entity.id
_entity.type
_entity.pdbx_description
1 polymer ?
#
loop_
_entity_poly.entity_id
_entity_poly.type
_entity_poly.pdbx_seq_one_letter_code
_entity_poly.pdbx_strand_id
1 'polypeptide(L)'
;MLNFPEPPKSYSSVFLKETDKPLPIKIDPRTRYAFFSTIATGGKSLIKSCKDLHLSRFVCYKTLKPEFANNEIEQKRLIREARVTAMLQHPNTVPTYELSRDPRGNPYFT
;
A
#
# COMPACT_ATOMS: atom_id res chain seq x y z
N MET A 1 1.68 -16.67 15.40
CA MET A 1 2.48 -16.45 14.19
C MET A 1 1.62 -15.68 13.21
N LEU A 2 2.03 -14.49 12.76
CA LEU A 2 1.30 -13.75 11.73
C LEU A 2 1.54 -14.47 10.40
N ASN A 3 0.54 -15.17 9.89
CA ASN A 3 0.58 -15.69 8.53
C ASN A 3 0.33 -14.51 7.58
N PHE A 4 1.42 -13.91 7.11
CA PHE A 4 1.36 -13.01 5.98
C PHE A 4 0.83 -13.82 4.79
N PRO A 5 -0.18 -13.35 4.04
CA PRO A 5 -0.45 -13.93 2.74
C PRO A 5 0.83 -13.75 1.93
N GLU A 6 1.52 -14.86 1.68
CA GLU A 6 2.74 -14.83 0.89
C GLU A 6 2.37 -14.31 -0.50
N PRO A 7 3.13 -13.34 -1.06
CA PRO A 7 3.04 -13.11 -2.49
C PRO A 7 3.26 -14.47 -3.18
N PRO A 8 2.52 -14.76 -4.27
CA PRO A 8 2.66 -16.05 -4.93
C PRO A 8 4.15 -16.33 -5.17
N LYS A 9 4.64 -17.49 -4.70
CA LYS A 9 6.07 -17.88 -4.76
C LYS A 9 6.66 -17.83 -6.17
N SER A 10 5.79 -17.80 -7.17
CA SER A 10 6.09 -17.54 -8.56
C SER A 10 4.95 -16.70 -9.14
N TYR A 11 5.25 -15.53 -9.71
CA TYR A 11 4.44 -14.99 -10.80
C TYR A 11 4.73 -15.90 -11.99
N SER A 12 4.09 -17.07 -12.03
CA SER A 12 4.37 -18.13 -13.00
C SER A 12 4.09 -17.71 -14.44
N SER A 13 3.43 -16.57 -14.61
CA SER A 13 3.01 -16.04 -15.90
C SER A 13 2.83 -14.53 -15.81
N VAL A 14 3.52 -13.81 -16.68
CA VAL A 14 3.16 -12.45 -17.04
C VAL A 14 1.97 -12.58 -17.99
N PHE A 15 0.78 -12.18 -17.54
CA PHE A 15 -0.42 -12.31 -18.36
C PHE A 15 -0.61 -11.06 -19.22
N LEU A 16 -0.76 -11.26 -20.53
CA LEU A 16 -1.04 -10.19 -21.48
C LEU A 16 -2.25 -9.34 -21.08
N LYS A 17 -3.29 -9.98 -20.51
CA LYS A 17 -4.50 -9.31 -20.00
C LYS A 17 -4.21 -8.28 -18.88
N GLU A 18 -3.07 -8.39 -18.21
CA GLU A 18 -2.66 -7.50 -17.12
C GLU A 18 -1.66 -6.44 -17.57
N THR A 19 -0.77 -6.77 -18.52
CA THR A 19 0.25 -5.85 -19.06
C THR A 19 -0.30 -4.89 -20.10
N ASP A 20 -1.24 -5.35 -20.93
CA ASP A 20 -1.78 -4.59 -22.06
C ASP A 20 -3.11 -3.91 -21.69
N LYS A 21 -3.53 -4.06 -20.43
CA LYS A 21 -4.72 -3.39 -19.91
C LYS A 21 -4.53 -1.88 -20.05
N PRO A 22 -5.43 -1.16 -20.75
CA PRO A 22 -5.31 0.27 -20.88
C PRO A 22 -5.45 0.94 -19.51
N LEU A 23 -4.62 1.95 -19.25
CA LEU A 23 -4.79 2.81 -18.09
C LEU A 23 -6.11 3.59 -18.23
N PRO A 24 -6.87 3.79 -17.13
CA PRO A 24 -8.07 4.61 -17.18
C PRO A 24 -7.78 6.03 -17.71
N ILE A 25 -8.64 6.53 -18.61
CA ILE A 25 -8.51 7.88 -19.21
C ILE A 25 -8.53 8.97 -18.12
N LYS A 26 -9.27 8.73 -17.03
CA LYS A 26 -9.30 9.60 -15.85
C LYS A 26 -8.72 8.84 -14.66
N ILE A 27 -7.65 9.37 -14.09
CA ILE A 27 -7.03 8.81 -12.89
C ILE A 27 -7.82 9.29 -11.68
N ASP A 28 -8.52 8.36 -11.01
CA ASP A 28 -9.12 8.60 -9.70
C ASP A 28 -8.31 7.82 -8.64
N PRO A 29 -7.59 8.52 -7.73
CA PRO A 29 -6.84 7.87 -6.65
C PRO A 29 -7.70 6.93 -5.79
N ARG A 30 -9.02 7.19 -5.71
CA ARG A 30 -9.96 6.41 -4.92
C ARG A 30 -10.22 5.02 -5.51
N THR A 31 -9.93 4.81 -6.80
CA THR A 31 -10.16 3.55 -7.51
C THR A 31 -8.88 2.81 -7.86
N ARG A 32 -7.71 3.33 -7.49
CA ARG A 32 -6.42 2.73 -7.84
C ARG A 32 -6.21 1.37 -7.17
N TYR A 33 -6.63 1.22 -5.92
CA TYR A 33 -6.36 0.02 -5.11
C TYR A 33 -7.64 -0.78 -4.85
N ALA A 34 -7.56 -2.11 -4.98
CA ALA A 34 -8.68 -3.02 -4.77
C ALA A 34 -8.24 -4.32 -4.06
N PHE A 35 -9.21 -5.19 -3.73
CA PHE A 35 -8.98 -6.51 -3.11
C PHE A 35 -8.21 -6.41 -1.77
N PHE A 36 -8.66 -5.51 -0.89
CA PHE A 36 -8.02 -5.30 0.40
C PHE A 36 -8.17 -6.53 1.32
N SER A 37 -7.06 -6.97 1.90
CA SER A 37 -7.04 -7.99 2.96
C SER A 37 -6.09 -7.60 4.07
N THR A 38 -6.49 -7.71 5.32
CA THR A 38 -5.60 -7.39 6.45
C THR A 38 -4.47 -8.42 6.54
N ILE A 39 -3.23 -7.94 6.49
CA ILE A 39 -2.02 -8.75 6.63
C ILE A 39 -1.60 -8.78 8.10
N ALA A 40 -1.53 -7.60 8.72
CA ALA A 40 -1.01 -7.45 10.07
C ALA A 40 -1.54 -6.20 10.75
N THR A 41 -1.55 -6.25 12.08
CA THR A 41 -1.80 -5.10 12.94
C THR A 41 -0.67 -5.03 13.96
N GLY A 42 -0.09 -3.85 14.17
CA GLY A 42 1.03 -3.68 15.10
C GLY A 42 1.23 -2.22 15.47
N GLY A 43 1.62 -1.96 16.72
CA GLY A 43 1.72 -0.60 17.26
C GLY A 43 0.43 0.20 16.99
N LYS A 44 0.56 1.25 16.17
CA LYS A 44 -0.53 2.17 15.78
C LYS A 44 -1.00 2.01 14.34
N SER A 45 -0.47 1.01 13.63
CA SER A 45 -0.73 0.82 12.20
C SER A 45 -1.55 -0.43 11.89
N LEU A 46 -2.27 -0.33 10.78
CA LEU A 46 -2.98 -1.41 10.11
C LEU A 46 -2.33 -1.61 8.73
N ILE A 47 -1.89 -2.84 8.46
CA ILE A 47 -1.24 -3.23 7.22
C ILE A 47 -2.18 -4.13 6.43
N LYS A 48 -2.50 -3.73 5.21
CA LYS A 48 -3.34 -4.52 4.29
C LYS A 48 -2.56 -4.87 3.02
N SER A 49 -2.89 -6.02 2.42
CA SER A 49 -2.57 -6.33 1.03
C SER A 49 -3.64 -5.66 0.16
N CYS A 50 -3.25 -5.14 -1.00
CA CYS A 50 -4.19 -4.73 -2.03
C CYS A 50 -3.55 -4.89 -3.41
N LYS A 51 -4.36 -4.98 -4.46
CA LYS A 51 -3.91 -4.91 -5.85
C LYS A 51 -3.90 -3.46 -6.31
N ASP A 52 -2.73 -2.97 -6.72
CA ASP A 52 -2.61 -1.76 -7.54
C ASP A 52 -3.16 -2.08 -8.93
N LEU A 53 -4.29 -1.47 -9.31
CA LEU A 53 -4.96 -1.72 -10.58
C LEU A 53 -4.30 -1.01 -11.77
N HIS A 54 -3.38 -0.07 -11.51
CA HIS A 54 -2.61 0.61 -12.54
C HIS A 54 -1.34 -0.17 -12.88
N LEU A 55 -0.67 -0.71 -11.85
CA LEU A 55 0.56 -1.49 -12.01
C LEU A 55 0.33 -3.01 -12.03
N SER A 56 -0.93 -3.44 -11.89
CA SER A 56 -1.34 -4.86 -11.91
C SER A 56 -0.57 -5.76 -10.94
N ARG A 57 -0.19 -5.25 -9.75
CA ARG A 57 0.60 -5.99 -8.74
C ARG A 57 0.01 -5.88 -7.35
N PHE A 58 0.28 -6.86 -6.49
CA PHE A 58 -0.06 -6.77 -5.08
C PHE A 58 1.00 -5.96 -4.32
N VAL A 59 0.54 -5.04 -3.48
CA VAL A 59 1.38 -4.19 -2.63
C VAL A 59 0.86 -4.16 -1.20
N CYS A 60 1.73 -3.72 -0.30
CA CYS A 60 1.37 -3.34 1.05
C CYS A 60 0.59 -2.02 1.02
N TYR A 61 -0.38 -1.84 1.91
CA TYR A 61 -1.10 -0.59 2.12
C TYR A 61 -1.16 -0.33 3.62
N LYS A 62 -0.29 0.57 4.09
CA LYS A 62 -0.12 0.88 5.50
C LYS A 62 -0.88 2.15 5.87
N THR A 63 -1.69 2.04 6.92
CA THR A 63 -2.51 3.11 7.49
C THR A 63 -2.33 3.17 9.00
N LEU A 64 -2.83 4.22 9.64
CA LEU A 64 -3.09 4.21 11.08
C LEU A 64 -4.33 3.35 11.38
N LYS A 65 -4.36 2.77 12.58
CA LYS A 65 -5.60 2.16 13.09
C LYS A 65 -6.68 3.24 13.24
N PRO A 66 -7.98 2.90 13.10
CA PRO A 66 -9.07 3.87 13.14
C PRO A 66 -9.04 4.81 14.36
N GLU A 67 -8.67 4.29 15.53
CA GLU A 67 -8.58 5.05 16.78
C GLU A 67 -7.47 6.13 16.78
N PHE A 68 -6.49 6.04 15.88
CA PHE A 68 -5.41 7.03 15.73
C PHE A 68 -5.57 7.89 14.46
N ALA A 69 -6.59 7.65 13.63
CA ALA A 69 -6.73 8.28 12.33
C ALA A 69 -6.75 9.83 12.42
N ASN A 70 -7.42 10.39 13.43
CA ASN A 70 -7.52 11.84 13.65
C ASN A 70 -6.42 12.41 14.56
N ASN A 71 -5.45 11.61 15.01
CA ASN A 71 -4.37 12.10 15.86
C ASN A 71 -3.25 12.69 15.01
N GLU A 72 -3.08 14.02 15.05
CA GLU A 72 -2.10 14.75 14.24
C GLU A 72 -0.65 14.31 14.47
N ILE A 73 -0.30 13.96 15.71
CA ILE A 73 1.05 13.48 16.05
C ILE A 73 1.31 12.15 15.36
N GLU A 74 0.34 11.24 15.36
CA GLU A 74 0.46 9.94 14.72
C GLU A 74 0.42 10.03 13.20
N GLN A 75 -0.40 10.92 12.62
CA GLN A 75 -0.35 11.23 11.20
C GLN A 75 1.03 11.73 10.79
N LYS A 76 1.61 12.66 11.55
CA LYS A 76 2.96 13.19 11.31
C LYS A 76 4.03 12.10 11.40
N ARG A 77 3.92 11.16 12.34
CA ARG A 77 4.81 10.01 12.47
C ARG A 77 4.70 9.06 11.28
N LEU A 78 3.49 8.74 10.82
CA LEU A 78 3.28 7.89 9.64
C LEU A 78 3.87 8.53 8.37
N ILE A 79 3.62 9.82 8.16
CA ILE A 79 4.16 10.57 7.02
C ILE A 79 5.69 10.62 7.06
N ARG A 80 6.28 10.81 8.24
CA ARG A 80 7.73 10.77 8.42
C ARG A 80 8.29 9.40 8.09
N GLU A 81 7.66 8.33 8.56
CA GLU A 81 8.08 6.96 8.27
C GLU A 81 8.13 6.72 6.76
N ALA A 82 7.04 7.03 6.04
CA ALA A 82 6.98 6.87 4.58
C ALA A 82 8.11 7.62 3.86
N ARG A 83 8.39 8.87 4.25
CA ARG A 83 9.45 9.69 3.63
C ARG A 83 10.84 9.14 3.92
N VAL A 84 11.12 8.72 5.15
CA VAL A 84 12.43 8.14 5.51
C VAL A 84 12.64 6.83 4.76
N THR A 85 11.64 5.95 4.73
CA THR A 85 11.74 4.68 4.00
C THR A 85 11.95 4.89 2.50
N ALA A 86 11.27 5.86 1.89
CA ALA A 86 11.45 6.20 0.48
C ALA A 86 12.87 6.69 0.12
N MET A 87 13.62 7.22 1.10
CA MET A 87 15.02 7.64 0.92
C MET A 87 16.01 6.47 1.02
N LEU A 88 15.61 5.31 1.56
CA LEU A 88 16.48 4.17 1.83
C LEU A 88 16.36 3.09 0.75
N GLN A 89 16.55 3.45 -0.53
CA GLN A 89 16.44 2.48 -1.64
C GLN A 89 17.60 1.48 -1.63
N HIS A 90 17.30 0.22 -1.30
CA HIS A 90 18.28 -0.86 -1.25
C HIS A 90 17.57 -2.21 -1.50
N PRO A 91 18.22 -3.23 -2.10
CA PRO A 91 17.59 -4.54 -2.32
C PRO A 91 17.05 -5.22 -1.04
N ASN A 92 17.62 -4.89 0.12
CA ASN A 92 17.24 -5.44 1.43
C ASN A 92 16.32 -4.54 2.25
N THR A 93 15.77 -3.47 1.67
CA THR A 93 14.76 -2.62 2.30
C THR A 93 13.44 -2.72 1.53
N VAL A 94 12.31 -2.57 2.23
CA VAL A 94 11.01 -2.59 1.57
C VAL A 94 10.83 -1.28 0.81
N PRO A 95 10.56 -1.31 -0.51
CA PRO A 95 10.36 -0.09 -1.28
C PRO A 95 9.05 0.60 -0.86
N THR A 96 9.08 1.93 -0.82
CA THR A 96 7.86 2.76 -0.73
C THR A 96 7.53 3.27 -2.12
N TYR A 97 6.32 3.02 -2.59
CA TYR A 97 5.83 3.36 -3.92
C TYR A 97 4.99 4.64 -3.95
N GLU A 98 4.20 4.89 -2.91
CA GLU A 98 3.32 6.06 -2.85
C GLU A 98 3.09 6.50 -1.40
N LEU A 99 2.96 7.80 -1.17
CA LEU A 99 2.42 8.41 0.04
C LEU A 99 1.26 9.32 -0.38
N SER A 100 0.05 9.05 0.11
CA SER A 100 -1.16 9.78 -0.31
C SER A 100 -2.22 9.75 0.79
N ARG A 101 -3.45 10.19 0.49
CA ARG A 101 -4.60 10.18 1.39
C ARG A 101 -5.75 9.36 0.80
N ASP A 102 -6.42 8.60 1.66
CA ASP A 102 -7.61 7.84 1.29
C ASP A 102 -8.82 8.80 1.05
N PRO A 103 -9.98 8.30 0.57
CA PRO A 103 -11.16 9.14 0.36
C PRO A 103 -11.70 9.84 1.62
N ARG A 104 -11.30 9.40 2.81
CA ARG A 104 -11.64 10.01 4.11
C ARG A 104 -10.59 11.03 4.56
N GLY A 105 -9.55 11.24 3.77
CA GLY A 105 -8.44 12.13 4.08
C GLY A 105 -7.38 11.52 5.00
N ASN A 106 -7.41 10.22 5.32
CA ASN A 106 -6.39 9.62 6.18
C ASN A 106 -5.12 9.32 5.39
N PRO A 107 -3.92 9.59 5.94
CA PRO A 107 -2.68 9.28 5.25
C PRO A 107 -2.47 7.76 5.16
N TYR A 108 -1.94 7.33 4.02
CA TYR A 108 -1.46 5.97 3.79
C TYR A 108 -0.16 6.00 2.98
N PHE A 109 0.61 4.93 3.05
CA PHE A 109 1.65 4.66 2.08
C PHE A 109 1.69 3.20 1.68
N THR A 110 2.17 2.94 0.47
CA THR A 110 2.30 1.59 -0.11
C THR A 110 3.74 1.25 -0.39
#